data_AF-A0A2S2E624-F1
#
_entry.id   AF-A0A2S2E624-F1
#
_cell.length_a   1.000
_cell.length_b   1.000
_cell.length_c   1.000
_cell.angle_alpha   90.00
_cell.angle_beta   90.00
_cell.angle_gamma   90.00
#
_symmetry.space_group_name_H-M   'P 1'
#
loop_
_entity.id
_entity.type
_entity.pdbx_description
1 polymer ?
#
loop_
_entity_poly.entity_id
_entity_poly.type
_entity_poly.pdbx_seq_one_letter_code
_entity_poly.pdbx_strand_id
1 'polypeptide(L)'
;MENSTFSLSQLQSSRSLSNDLTNSLRQKILDGNLPPGTKLPTAKEIEEQAGVSRSVVREAIAALKAEKLIVSRQGIGVFVAAGANSRPFEIDTNEFASIEDAIQILELRMAVELEMSAMAARHRKKSHLKRLWKCISEFETKKNQGEDAVKEDLAIHLAIADASGNPYFARFIKYIGSGAIPSRDLISKYDEKSNKPEYLQQLHEEHRQLAQAIEDKDEEAAREAVRQHLGNSLKRHKALARKAIAQ
;
A
#
# COMPACT_ATOMS: atom_id res chain seq x y z
N MET A 1 24.99 35.33 36.72
CA MET A 1 24.36 34.11 36.17
C MET A 1 23.78 34.48 34.82
N GLU A 2 24.18 33.72 33.81
CA GLU A 2 23.86 33.87 32.39
C GLU A 2 22.36 33.72 32.11
N ASN A 3 21.91 34.32 31.00
CA ASN A 3 21.29 33.49 29.97
C ASN A 3 21.47 34.15 28.60
N SER A 4 22.32 33.50 27.80
CA SER A 4 22.60 33.77 26.41
C SER A 4 21.35 33.54 25.55
N THR A 5 21.05 34.51 24.70
CA THR A 5 20.06 34.45 23.63
C THR A 5 20.45 33.35 22.64
N PHE A 6 19.76 32.22 22.68
CA PHE A 6 19.94 31.14 21.70
C PHE A 6 19.29 31.54 20.38
N SER A 7 20.11 31.67 19.33
CA SER A 7 19.68 31.91 17.94
C SER A 7 20.26 30.81 17.05
N LEU A 8 19.43 30.19 16.22
CA LEU A 8 19.86 29.26 15.17
C LEU A 8 19.45 29.83 13.81
N SER A 9 20.44 30.14 12.98
CA SER A 9 20.26 30.34 11.54
C SER A 9 20.79 29.13 10.76
N GLN A 10 19.92 28.68 9.83
CA GLN A 10 20.05 27.74 8.71
C GLN A 10 20.90 26.46 8.89
N LEU A 11 20.23 25.39 9.31
CA LEU A 11 20.74 24.02 9.17
C LEU A 11 20.49 23.50 7.76
N GLN A 12 21.44 23.68 6.82
CA GLN A 12 21.58 22.69 5.74
C GLN A 12 22.25 21.45 6.35
N SER A 13 21.44 20.51 6.85
CA SER A 13 21.99 19.37 7.57
C SER A 13 22.70 18.41 6.60
N SER A 14 23.87 17.89 7.02
CA SER A 14 24.55 16.75 6.37
C SER A 14 23.60 15.56 6.14
N ARG A 15 22.56 15.42 6.97
CA ARG A 15 21.50 14.42 6.85
C ARG A 15 20.69 14.60 5.57
N SER A 16 20.40 15.84 5.17
CA SER A 16 19.72 16.14 3.90
C SER A 16 20.60 15.74 2.72
N LEU A 17 21.86 16.19 2.69
CA LEU A 17 22.79 15.91 1.59
C LEU A 17 23.10 14.41 1.45
N SER A 18 23.17 13.67 2.56
CA SER A 18 23.31 12.22 2.53
C SER A 18 22.08 11.54 1.96
N ASN A 19 20.88 11.97 2.37
CA ASN A 19 19.64 11.47 1.79
C ASN A 19 19.55 11.79 0.29
N ASP A 20 19.90 13.00 -0.13
CA ASP A 20 19.87 13.44 -1.52
C ASP A 20 20.84 12.61 -2.38
N LEU A 21 22.08 12.40 -1.90
CA LEU A 21 23.05 11.54 -2.58
C LEU A 21 22.57 10.08 -2.64
N THR A 22 22.00 9.56 -1.55
CA THR A 22 21.45 8.20 -1.49
C THR A 22 20.32 8.03 -2.51
N ASN A 23 19.38 8.98 -2.55
CA ASN A 23 18.25 8.98 -3.47
C ASN A 23 18.72 9.04 -4.94
N SER A 24 19.68 9.91 -5.25
CA SER A 24 20.24 10.04 -6.60
C SER A 24 20.91 8.75 -7.08
N LEU A 25 21.78 8.15 -6.24
CA LEU A 25 22.42 6.88 -6.57
C LEU A 25 21.42 5.73 -6.65
N ARG A 26 20.42 5.70 -5.76
CA ARG A 26 19.33 4.71 -5.78
C ARG A 26 18.59 4.76 -7.10
N GLN A 27 18.15 5.93 -7.56
CA GLN A 27 17.43 6.06 -8.83
C GLN A 27 18.29 5.59 -10.00
N LYS A 28 19.57 5.98 -10.08
CA LYS A 28 20.48 5.49 -11.12
C LYS A 28 20.60 3.96 -11.17
N ILE A 29 20.61 3.30 -10.02
CA ILE A 29 20.62 1.83 -9.93
C ILE A 29 19.27 1.28 -10.41
N LEU A 30 18.17 1.76 -9.83
CA LEU A 30 16.83 1.23 -10.10
C LEU A 30 16.33 1.48 -11.52
N ASP A 31 16.73 2.59 -12.14
CA ASP A 31 16.41 2.94 -13.54
C ASP A 31 17.30 2.19 -14.54
N GLY A 32 18.26 1.39 -14.06
CA GLY A 32 19.16 0.60 -14.90
C GLY A 32 20.34 1.39 -15.48
N ASN A 33 20.49 2.68 -15.17
CA ASN A 33 21.65 3.49 -15.57
C ASN A 33 22.97 2.97 -14.96
N LEU A 34 22.88 2.28 -13.82
CA LEU A 34 23.96 1.50 -13.21
C LEU A 34 23.53 0.03 -13.14
N PRO A 35 23.76 -0.78 -14.18
CA PRO A 35 23.29 -2.15 -14.22
C PRO A 35 23.97 -3.04 -13.16
N PRO A 36 23.37 -4.18 -12.78
CA PRO A 36 23.95 -5.12 -11.83
C PRO A 36 25.37 -5.53 -12.20
N GLY A 37 26.26 -5.56 -11.21
CA GLY A 37 27.69 -5.83 -11.42
C GLY A 37 28.52 -4.62 -11.83
N THR A 38 27.91 -3.45 -12.10
CA THR A 38 28.63 -2.19 -12.31
C THR A 38 29.42 -1.81 -11.07
N LYS A 39 30.69 -1.45 -11.24
CA LYS A 39 31.52 -0.91 -10.15
C LYS A 39 31.15 0.56 -9.93
N LEU A 40 30.83 0.93 -8.68
CA LEU A 40 30.62 2.34 -8.33
C LEU A 40 31.97 3.09 -8.38
N PRO A 41 31.95 4.40 -8.68
CA PRO A 41 33.11 5.26 -8.48
C PRO A 41 33.61 5.16 -7.03
N THR A 42 34.90 5.39 -6.85
CA THR A 42 35.52 5.46 -5.53
C THR A 42 34.91 6.58 -4.70
N ALA A 43 34.98 6.48 -3.36
CA ALA A 43 34.45 7.52 -2.48
C ALA A 43 34.99 8.92 -2.82
N LYS A 44 36.27 9.01 -3.18
CA LYS A 44 36.93 10.25 -3.59
C LYS A 44 36.32 10.83 -4.88
N GLU A 45 36.07 9.99 -5.89
CA GLU A 45 35.43 10.43 -7.13
C GLU A 45 33.98 10.89 -6.89
N ILE A 46 33.25 10.23 -5.97
CA ILE A 46 31.89 10.66 -5.59
C ILE A 46 31.93 12.00 -4.85
N GLU A 47 32.89 12.20 -3.93
CA GLU A 47 33.10 13.48 -3.24
C GLU A 47 33.33 14.62 -4.25
N GLU A 48 34.21 14.41 -5.23
CA GLU A 48 34.55 15.38 -6.27
C GLU A 48 33.36 15.67 -7.22
N GLN A 49 32.63 14.64 -7.65
CA GLN A 49 31.50 14.80 -8.58
C GLN A 49 30.25 15.41 -7.92
N ALA A 50 29.94 15.00 -6.69
CA ALA A 50 28.73 15.43 -5.99
C ALA A 50 28.95 16.69 -5.13
N GLY A 51 30.20 17.12 -4.93
CA GLY A 51 30.52 18.30 -4.13
C GLY A 51 30.18 18.13 -2.65
N VAL A 52 30.27 16.90 -2.12
CA VAL A 52 29.91 16.58 -0.74
C VAL A 52 31.10 16.04 0.05
N SER A 53 31.00 16.06 1.38
CA SER A 53 32.06 15.54 2.25
C SER A 53 32.13 14.01 2.24
N ARG A 54 33.30 13.49 2.58
CA ARG A 54 33.53 12.04 2.77
C ARG A 54 32.55 11.37 3.74
N SER A 55 32.11 12.08 4.78
CA SER A 55 31.12 11.53 5.73
C SER A 55 29.75 11.32 5.08
N VAL A 56 29.33 12.25 4.22
CA VAL A 56 28.08 12.17 3.44
C VAL A 56 28.11 10.97 2.50
N VAL A 57 29.22 10.78 1.77
CA VAL A 57 29.41 9.63 0.87
C VAL A 57 29.39 8.31 1.64
N ARG A 58 30.06 8.25 2.79
CA ARG A 58 30.06 7.04 3.64
C ARG A 58 28.67 6.68 4.12
N GLU A 59 27.86 7.66 4.53
CA GLU A 59 26.48 7.45 4.95
C GLU A 59 25.60 6.96 3.80
N ALA A 60 25.73 7.56 2.61
CA ALA A 60 24.96 7.13 1.44
C ALA A 60 25.29 5.70 1.00
N ILE A 61 26.57 5.34 0.98
CA ILE A 61 27.02 3.98 0.69
C ILE A 61 26.54 2.99 1.76
N ALA A 62 26.52 3.39 3.03
CA ALA A 62 25.99 2.53 4.10
C ALA A 62 24.49 2.27 3.94
N ALA A 63 23.71 3.29 3.58
CA ALA A 63 22.27 3.18 3.32
C ALA A 63 21.97 2.25 2.13
N LEU A 64 22.61 2.47 0.97
CA LEU A 64 22.43 1.63 -0.22
C LEU A 64 22.84 0.17 0.03
N LYS A 65 23.85 -0.07 0.89
CA LYS A 65 24.26 -1.42 1.29
C LYS A 65 23.23 -2.08 2.21
N ALA A 66 22.61 -1.32 3.13
CA ALA A 66 21.52 -1.81 3.96
C ALA A 66 20.28 -2.20 3.13
N GLU A 67 20.02 -1.45 2.05
CA GLU A 67 18.98 -1.72 1.05
C GLU A 67 19.34 -2.88 0.10
N LYS A 68 20.54 -3.45 0.21
CA LYS A 68 21.06 -4.53 -0.66
C LYS A 68 21.15 -4.15 -2.13
N LEU A 69 21.18 -2.85 -2.45
CA LEU A 69 21.38 -2.35 -3.82
C LEU A 69 22.84 -2.44 -4.26
N ILE A 70 23.77 -2.43 -3.32
CA ILE A 70 25.21 -2.53 -3.58
C ILE A 70 25.88 -3.54 -2.64
N VAL A 71 27.01 -4.09 -3.08
CA VAL A 71 27.84 -5.04 -2.35
C VAL A 71 29.31 -4.60 -2.39
N SER A 72 29.99 -4.71 -1.24
CA SER A 72 31.44 -4.46 -1.17
C SER A 72 32.20 -5.75 -1.48
N ARG A 73 33.19 -5.68 -2.35
CA ARG A 73 34.16 -6.74 -2.59
C ARG A 73 35.52 -6.30 -2.05
N GLN A 74 36.04 -7.04 -1.07
CA GLN A 74 37.26 -6.69 -0.36
C GLN A 74 38.42 -6.48 -1.32
N GLY A 75 39.13 -5.35 -1.20
CA GLY A 75 40.26 -4.99 -2.06
C GLY A 75 39.92 -4.56 -3.49
N ILE A 76 38.66 -4.70 -3.93
CA ILE A 76 38.27 -4.45 -5.32
C ILE A 76 37.37 -3.22 -5.44
N GLY A 77 36.43 -3.02 -4.52
CA GLY A 77 35.55 -1.85 -4.49
C GLY A 77 34.10 -2.19 -4.19
N VAL A 78 33.19 -1.29 -4.57
CA VAL A 78 31.74 -1.40 -4.36
C VAL A 78 31.07 -1.64 -5.72
N PHE A 79 30.11 -2.55 -5.76
CA PHE A 79 29.42 -2.98 -6.98
C PHE A 79 27.92 -2.97 -6.80
N VAL A 80 27.16 -2.70 -7.86
CA VAL A 80 25.70 -2.89 -7.89
C VAL A 80 25.38 -4.37 -7.70
N ALA A 81 24.46 -4.69 -6.80
CA ALA A 81 24.09 -6.07 -6.49
C ALA A 81 23.37 -6.74 -7.67
N ALA A 82 23.54 -8.06 -7.83
CA ALA A 82 22.92 -8.84 -8.90
C ALA A 82 21.38 -8.72 -8.94
N GLY A 83 20.75 -8.51 -7.78
CA GLY A 83 19.30 -8.31 -7.63
C GLY A 83 18.88 -6.85 -7.46
N ALA A 84 19.76 -5.87 -7.66
CA ALA A 84 19.44 -4.46 -7.40
C ALA A 84 18.33 -3.91 -8.32
N ASN A 85 18.18 -4.49 -9.52
CA ASN A 85 17.15 -4.13 -10.48
C ASN A 85 15.92 -5.05 -10.42
N SER A 86 15.95 -6.07 -9.55
CA SER A 86 14.76 -6.81 -9.20
C SER A 86 13.99 -5.93 -8.22
N ARG A 87 13.31 -4.88 -8.72
CA ARG A 87 12.23 -4.29 -7.93
C ARG A 87 11.27 -5.44 -7.67
N PRO A 88 11.03 -5.85 -6.40
CA PRO A 88 9.85 -6.61 -6.11
C PRO A 88 8.67 -5.84 -6.72
N PHE A 89 7.63 -6.53 -7.17
CA PHE A 89 6.39 -5.83 -7.48
C PHE A 89 6.03 -5.00 -6.25
N GLU A 90 6.16 -3.68 -6.40
CA GLU A 90 5.89 -2.72 -5.34
C GLU A 90 4.69 -1.89 -5.76
N ILE A 91 3.67 -1.86 -4.91
CA ILE A 91 2.59 -0.90 -4.98
C ILE A 91 2.95 0.17 -3.96
N ASP A 92 3.38 1.35 -4.43
CA ASP A 92 3.72 2.44 -3.52
C ASP A 92 2.44 2.90 -2.83
N THR A 93 2.40 2.83 -1.50
CA THR A 93 1.21 3.27 -0.77
C THR A 93 0.93 4.76 -0.92
N ASN A 94 1.93 5.55 -1.35
CA ASN A 94 1.76 6.96 -1.72
C ASN A 94 1.11 7.15 -3.09
N GLU A 95 1.07 6.12 -3.94
CA GLU A 95 0.31 6.13 -5.20
C GLU A 95 -1.20 6.04 -4.94
N PHE A 96 -1.69 5.70 -3.74
CA PHE A 96 -3.15 5.72 -3.47
C PHE A 96 -3.73 7.12 -3.18
N ALA A 97 -3.01 8.18 -3.57
CA ALA A 97 -3.36 9.55 -3.26
C ALA A 97 -4.40 10.18 -4.22
N SER A 98 -4.67 9.54 -5.37
CA SER A 98 -5.62 10.03 -6.38
C SER A 98 -6.88 9.15 -6.51
N ILE A 99 -7.93 9.71 -7.12
CA ILE A 99 -9.15 8.95 -7.44
C ILE A 99 -8.85 7.94 -8.55
N GLU A 100 -7.97 8.28 -9.50
CA GLU A 100 -7.52 7.43 -10.59
C GLU A 100 -6.81 6.17 -10.07
N ASP A 101 -5.92 6.32 -9.09
CA ASP A 101 -5.22 5.20 -8.48
C ASP A 101 -6.17 4.32 -7.64
N ALA A 102 -7.14 4.95 -6.95
CA ALA A 102 -8.21 4.24 -6.26
C ALA A 102 -9.10 3.41 -7.23
N ILE A 103 -9.31 3.88 -8.46
CA ILE A 103 -10.02 3.13 -9.51
C ILE A 103 -9.19 1.92 -9.95
N GLN A 104 -7.90 2.12 -10.23
CA GLN A 104 -7.01 1.06 -10.70
C GLN A 104 -6.82 -0.04 -9.64
N ILE A 105 -6.70 0.33 -8.36
CA ILE A 105 -6.59 -0.65 -7.28
C ILE A 105 -7.88 -1.45 -7.10
N LEU A 106 -9.06 -0.83 -7.27
CA LEU A 106 -10.34 -1.54 -7.23
C LEU A 106 -10.47 -2.54 -8.39
N GLU A 107 -9.96 -2.22 -9.58
CA GLU A 107 -9.94 -3.13 -10.73
C GLU A 107 -9.02 -4.33 -10.47
N LEU A 108 -7.83 -4.09 -9.88
CA LEU A 108 -6.93 -5.16 -9.45
C LEU A 108 -7.55 -6.03 -8.34
N ARG A 109 -8.16 -5.40 -7.33
CA ARG A 109 -8.88 -6.10 -6.27
C ARG A 109 -9.99 -6.96 -6.85
N MET A 110 -10.75 -6.47 -7.81
CA MET A 110 -11.81 -7.26 -8.45
C MET A 110 -11.25 -8.51 -9.13
N ALA A 111 -10.14 -8.42 -9.85
CA ALA A 111 -9.52 -9.59 -10.48
C ALA A 111 -9.07 -10.65 -9.46
N VAL A 112 -8.54 -10.23 -8.30
CA VAL A 112 -8.01 -11.13 -7.28
C VAL A 112 -9.09 -11.67 -6.34
N GLU A 113 -9.99 -10.80 -5.89
CA GLU A 113 -10.93 -11.12 -4.82
C GLU A 113 -12.09 -12.02 -5.28
N LEU A 114 -12.39 -12.05 -6.59
CA LEU A 114 -13.35 -13.01 -7.15
C LEU A 114 -12.94 -14.45 -6.88
N GLU A 115 -11.70 -14.82 -7.23
CA GLU A 115 -11.22 -16.17 -6.98
C GLU A 115 -10.90 -16.41 -5.51
N MET A 116 -10.47 -15.37 -4.79
CA MET A 116 -10.28 -15.43 -3.34
C MET A 116 -11.58 -15.83 -2.61
N SER A 117 -12.73 -15.24 -2.97
CA SER A 117 -14.01 -15.53 -2.32
C SER A 117 -14.57 -16.90 -2.70
N ALA A 118 -14.44 -17.31 -3.96
CA ALA A 118 -14.77 -18.66 -4.40
C ALA A 118 -13.96 -19.72 -3.63
N MET A 119 -12.65 -19.53 -3.54
CA MET A 119 -11.78 -20.41 -2.76
C MET A 119 -12.12 -20.37 -1.27
N ALA A 120 -12.54 -19.23 -0.73
CA ALA A 120 -13.01 -19.12 0.64
C ALA A 120 -14.27 -19.97 0.86
N ALA A 121 -15.28 -19.86 -0.02
CA ALA A 121 -16.48 -20.69 0.03
C ALA A 121 -16.14 -22.19 -0.01
N ARG A 122 -15.20 -22.59 -0.87
CA ARG A 122 -14.74 -23.97 -1.01
C ARG A 122 -14.02 -24.50 0.25
N HIS A 123 -13.07 -23.72 0.78
CA HIS A 123 -12.11 -24.18 1.80
C HIS A 123 -12.48 -23.80 3.24
N ARG A 124 -13.53 -23.00 3.45
CA ARG A 124 -13.92 -22.48 4.77
C ARG A 124 -14.08 -23.57 5.84
N LYS A 125 -13.54 -23.27 7.03
CA LYS A 125 -13.71 -24.03 8.27
C LYS A 125 -14.65 -23.28 9.21
N LYS A 126 -15.18 -23.96 10.23
CA LYS A 126 -16.01 -23.33 11.27
C LYS A 126 -15.31 -22.14 11.96
N SER A 127 -13.99 -22.23 12.17
CA SER A 127 -13.17 -21.14 12.71
C SER A 127 -13.11 -19.91 11.78
N HIS A 128 -13.05 -20.14 10.46
CA HIS A 128 -13.07 -19.06 9.47
C HIS A 128 -14.41 -18.33 9.49
N LEU A 129 -15.53 -19.07 9.51
CA LEU A 129 -16.86 -18.47 9.59
C LEU A 129 -17.06 -17.67 10.88
N LYS A 130 -16.64 -18.23 12.03
CA LYS A 130 -16.70 -17.50 13.31
C LYS A 130 -15.93 -16.18 13.25
N ARG A 131 -14.77 -16.16 12.59
CA ARG A 131 -13.99 -14.93 12.42
C ARG A 131 -14.65 -13.97 11.44
N LEU A 132 -15.12 -14.44 10.29
CA LEU A 132 -15.77 -13.61 9.28
C LEU A 132 -17.01 -12.90 9.86
N TRP A 133 -17.92 -13.65 10.49
CA TRP A 133 -19.12 -13.09 11.11
C TRP A 133 -18.81 -12.15 12.28
N LYS A 134 -17.71 -12.39 13.01
CA LYS A 134 -17.23 -11.43 14.02
C LYS A 134 -16.84 -10.10 13.37
N CYS A 135 -16.08 -10.11 12.28
CA CYS A 135 -15.70 -8.89 11.56
C CYS A 135 -16.93 -8.13 11.01
N ILE A 136 -17.95 -8.85 10.52
CA ILE A 136 -19.23 -8.25 10.09
C ILE A 136 -19.93 -7.53 11.24
N SER A 137 -19.98 -8.15 12.43
CA SER A 137 -20.58 -7.55 13.63
C SER A 137 -19.80 -6.34 14.14
N GLU A 138 -18.47 -6.36 14.04
CA GLU A 138 -17.61 -5.22 14.38
C GLU A 138 -17.86 -4.05 13.42
N PHE A 139 -17.99 -4.31 12.11
CA PHE A 139 -18.38 -3.31 11.12
C PHE A 139 -19.76 -2.72 11.42
N GLU A 140 -20.75 -3.56 11.73
CA GLU A 140 -22.11 -3.13 12.09
C GLU A 140 -22.11 -2.22 13.32
N THR A 141 -21.26 -2.51 14.31
CA THR A 141 -21.09 -1.69 15.51
C THR A 141 -20.57 -0.31 15.16
N LYS A 142 -19.51 -0.21 14.34
CA LYS A 142 -18.97 1.09 13.87
C LYS A 142 -19.97 1.89 13.06
N LYS A 143 -20.67 1.22 12.14
CA LYS A 143 -21.78 1.82 11.38
C LYS A 143 -22.82 2.45 12.30
N ASN A 144 -23.31 1.70 13.30
CA ASN A 144 -24.36 2.16 14.21
C ASN A 144 -23.90 3.32 15.11
N GLN A 145 -22.60 3.42 15.38
CA GLN A 145 -21.98 4.54 16.11
C GLN A 145 -21.72 5.76 15.22
N GLY A 146 -21.96 5.65 13.90
CA GLY A 146 -21.65 6.71 12.93
C GLY A 146 -20.14 6.93 12.74
N GLU A 147 -19.32 5.99 13.21
CA GLU A 147 -17.87 6.03 13.09
C GLU A 147 -17.40 5.62 11.69
N ASP A 148 -16.11 5.81 11.43
CA ASP A 148 -15.47 5.20 10.27
C ASP A 148 -15.27 3.70 10.51
N ALA A 149 -15.55 2.88 9.50
CA ALA A 149 -15.43 1.43 9.52
C ALA A 149 -14.33 0.89 8.59
N VAL A 150 -13.41 1.74 8.10
CA VAL A 150 -12.31 1.35 7.18
C VAL A 150 -11.48 0.17 7.71
N LYS A 151 -11.22 0.12 9.02
CA LYS A 151 -10.42 -0.98 9.60
C LYS A 151 -11.20 -2.29 9.62
N GLU A 152 -12.49 -2.20 9.91
CA GLU A 152 -13.42 -3.32 9.97
C GLU A 152 -13.70 -3.86 8.56
N ASP A 153 -13.81 -2.98 7.56
CA ASP A 153 -13.89 -3.30 6.13
C ASP A 153 -12.68 -4.14 5.69
N LEU A 154 -11.46 -3.63 5.94
CA LEU A 154 -10.22 -4.37 5.66
C LEU A 154 -10.16 -5.71 6.40
N ALA A 155 -10.65 -5.76 7.65
CA ALA A 155 -10.67 -6.99 8.44
C ALA A 155 -11.59 -8.06 7.83
N ILE A 156 -12.70 -7.69 7.21
CA ILE A 156 -13.59 -8.60 6.48
C ILE A 156 -12.85 -9.21 5.28
N HIS A 157 -12.19 -8.38 4.45
CA HIS A 157 -11.40 -8.86 3.30
C HIS A 157 -10.28 -9.81 3.72
N LEU A 158 -9.58 -9.51 4.82
CA LEU A 158 -8.57 -10.40 5.39
C LEU A 158 -9.17 -11.71 5.92
N ALA A 159 -10.38 -11.69 6.48
CA ALA A 159 -11.07 -12.89 6.93
C ALA A 159 -11.43 -13.82 5.77
N ILE A 160 -11.86 -13.27 4.65
CA ILE A 160 -12.13 -14.01 3.41
C ILE A 160 -10.82 -14.57 2.84
N ALA A 161 -9.78 -13.74 2.78
CA ALA A 161 -8.45 -14.14 2.31
C ALA A 161 -7.88 -15.32 3.11
N ASP A 162 -8.00 -15.30 4.43
CA ASP A 162 -7.57 -16.41 5.28
C ASP A 162 -8.45 -17.66 5.07
N ALA A 163 -9.76 -17.46 4.84
CA ALA A 163 -10.70 -18.56 4.58
C ALA A 163 -10.41 -19.29 3.26
N SER A 164 -9.79 -18.61 2.27
CA SER A 164 -9.40 -19.18 0.98
C SER A 164 -8.40 -20.33 1.07
N GLY A 165 -7.69 -20.47 2.19
CA GLY A 165 -6.62 -21.46 2.37
C GLY A 165 -5.32 -21.13 1.63
N ASN A 166 -5.25 -20.01 0.91
CA ASN A 166 -4.03 -19.56 0.23
C ASN A 166 -3.45 -18.30 0.92
N PRO A 167 -2.30 -18.41 1.61
CA PRO A 167 -1.72 -17.31 2.37
C PRO A 167 -1.21 -16.14 1.49
N TYR A 168 -1.11 -16.32 0.17
CA TYR A 168 -0.74 -15.24 -0.74
C TYR A 168 -1.87 -14.22 -0.91
N PHE A 169 -3.15 -14.60 -0.81
CA PHE A 169 -4.24 -13.62 -0.82
C PHE A 169 -4.18 -12.72 0.41
N ALA A 170 -3.97 -13.30 1.60
CA ALA A 170 -3.85 -12.50 2.82
C ALA A 170 -2.64 -11.56 2.78
N ARG A 171 -1.52 -12.01 2.20
CA ARG A 171 -0.35 -11.15 1.95
C ARG A 171 -0.67 -10.04 0.95
N PHE A 172 -1.36 -10.35 -0.15
CA PHE A 172 -1.79 -9.38 -1.14
C PHE A 172 -2.66 -8.29 -0.50
N ILE A 173 -3.73 -8.66 0.23
CA ILE A 173 -4.61 -7.70 0.91
C ILE A 173 -3.85 -6.87 1.95
N LYS A 174 -2.92 -7.46 2.71
CA LYS A 174 -2.06 -6.71 3.64
C LYS A 174 -1.11 -5.75 2.92
N TYR A 175 -0.64 -6.14 1.75
CA TYR A 175 0.30 -5.38 0.95
C TYR A 175 -0.32 -4.10 0.41
N ILE A 176 -1.54 -4.17 -0.11
CA ILE A 176 -2.32 -2.99 -0.50
C ILE A 176 -2.83 -2.19 0.72
N GLY A 177 -2.95 -2.84 1.88
CA GLY A 177 -3.20 -2.21 3.18
C GLY A 177 -4.51 -1.42 3.23
N SER A 178 -4.52 -0.29 3.95
CA SER A 178 -5.67 0.62 3.92
C SER A 178 -5.88 1.28 2.56
N GLY A 179 -4.88 1.30 1.68
CA GLY A 179 -5.04 1.73 0.28
C GLY A 179 -5.95 0.79 -0.53
N ALA A 180 -6.18 -0.44 -0.05
CA ALA A 180 -7.24 -1.30 -0.54
C ALA A 180 -8.62 -0.67 -0.41
N ILE A 181 -8.84 0.05 0.69
CA ILE A 181 -10.10 0.69 1.00
C ILE A 181 -9.96 2.13 0.52
N PRO A 182 -10.63 2.52 -0.58
CA PRO A 182 -10.49 3.85 -1.09
C PRO A 182 -10.76 4.88 0.02
N SER A 183 -9.79 5.76 0.26
CA SER A 183 -9.79 6.58 1.47
C SER A 183 -11.08 7.39 1.57
N ARG A 184 -11.75 7.23 2.70
CA ARG A 184 -12.98 7.97 3.03
C ARG A 184 -12.76 9.49 2.97
N ASP A 185 -11.52 9.95 3.14
CA ASP A 185 -11.13 11.35 3.00
C ASP A 185 -11.20 11.85 1.56
N LEU A 186 -10.93 11.00 0.56
CA LEU A 186 -11.12 11.33 -0.86
C LEU A 186 -12.62 11.44 -1.17
N ILE A 187 -13.42 10.52 -0.63
CA ILE A 187 -14.89 10.54 -0.80
C ILE A 187 -15.48 11.79 -0.14
N SER A 188 -15.08 12.12 1.09
CA SER A 188 -15.61 13.28 1.81
C SER A 188 -15.18 14.62 1.20
N LYS A 189 -14.00 14.69 0.59
CA LYS A 189 -13.51 15.91 -0.09
C LYS A 189 -14.35 16.28 -1.31
N TYR A 190 -14.84 15.29 -2.06
CA TYR A 190 -15.58 15.52 -3.31
C TYR A 190 -17.09 15.26 -3.19
N ASP A 191 -17.57 14.82 -2.03
CA ASP A 191 -18.99 14.52 -1.80
C ASP A 191 -19.43 14.87 -0.36
N GLU A 192 -19.48 16.18 -0.07
CA GLU A 192 -20.02 16.74 1.18
C GLU A 192 -21.48 16.31 1.47
N LYS A 193 -22.22 15.90 0.44
CA LYS A 193 -23.60 15.40 0.51
C LYS A 193 -23.69 13.87 0.55
N SER A 194 -22.58 13.14 0.63
CA SER A 194 -22.64 11.68 0.73
C SER A 194 -23.44 11.29 1.98
N ASN A 195 -24.55 10.57 1.76
CA ASN A 195 -25.45 10.16 2.82
C ASN A 195 -24.79 9.02 3.60
N LYS A 196 -23.85 9.39 4.48
CA LYS A 196 -22.95 8.47 5.22
C LYS A 196 -23.67 7.26 5.85
N PRO A 197 -24.88 7.41 6.43
CA PRO A 197 -25.61 6.26 6.97
C PRO A 197 -26.07 5.27 5.90
N GLU A 198 -26.60 5.75 4.77
CA GLU A 198 -27.08 4.89 3.68
C GLU A 198 -25.92 4.14 3.02
N TYR A 199 -24.77 4.82 2.84
CA TYR A 199 -23.57 4.20 2.30
C TYR A 199 -23.07 3.03 3.17
N LEU A 200 -22.90 3.27 4.47
CA LEU A 200 -22.44 2.22 5.39
C LEU A 200 -23.48 1.11 5.56
N GLN A 201 -24.77 1.42 5.45
CA GLN A 201 -25.83 0.42 5.42
C GLN A 201 -25.74 -0.48 4.18
N GLN A 202 -25.50 0.11 2.99
CA GLN A 202 -25.32 -0.64 1.75
C GLN A 202 -24.08 -1.55 1.83
N LEU A 203 -22.93 -1.02 2.27
CA LEU A 203 -21.71 -1.82 2.44
C LEU A 203 -21.91 -3.00 3.40
N HIS A 204 -22.59 -2.76 4.53
CA HIS A 204 -22.89 -3.81 5.49
C HIS A 204 -23.73 -4.94 4.87
N GLU A 205 -24.73 -4.58 4.06
CA GLU A 205 -25.57 -5.57 3.37
C GLU A 205 -24.76 -6.36 2.32
N GLU A 206 -23.94 -5.67 1.52
CA GLU A 206 -23.02 -6.31 0.55
C GLU A 206 -22.08 -7.32 1.24
N HIS A 207 -21.48 -6.94 2.38
CA HIS A 207 -20.62 -7.85 3.15
C HIS A 207 -21.38 -9.05 3.73
N ARG A 208 -22.63 -8.85 4.18
CA ARG A 208 -23.46 -9.95 4.67
C ARG A 208 -23.79 -10.96 3.58
N GLN A 209 -24.14 -10.49 2.39
CA GLN A 209 -24.41 -11.35 1.23
C GLN A 209 -23.19 -12.19 0.85
N LEU A 210 -22.01 -11.58 0.88
CA LEU A 210 -20.75 -12.27 0.65
C LEU A 210 -20.47 -13.32 1.74
N ALA A 211 -20.63 -12.97 3.02
CA ALA A 211 -20.41 -13.89 4.13
C ALA A 211 -21.37 -15.09 4.07
N GLN A 212 -22.63 -14.84 3.69
CA GLN A 212 -23.64 -15.87 3.50
C GLN A 212 -23.26 -16.84 2.37
N ALA A 213 -22.85 -16.33 1.21
CA ALA A 213 -22.41 -17.19 0.10
C ALA A 213 -21.21 -18.08 0.47
N ILE A 214 -20.25 -17.55 1.24
CA ILE A 214 -19.12 -18.33 1.77
C ILE A 214 -19.59 -19.37 2.79
N GLU A 215 -20.53 -19.03 3.66
CA GLU A 215 -21.12 -19.97 4.62
C GLU A 215 -21.82 -21.14 3.91
N ASP A 216 -22.60 -20.84 2.89
CA ASP A 216 -23.35 -21.81 2.09
C ASP A 216 -22.46 -22.66 1.17
N LYS A 217 -21.17 -22.33 1.07
CA LYS A 217 -20.18 -22.93 0.15
C LYS A 217 -20.56 -22.75 -1.32
N ASP A 218 -21.28 -21.70 -1.64
CA ASP A 218 -21.61 -21.37 -3.02
C ASP A 218 -20.50 -20.49 -3.61
N GLU A 219 -19.63 -21.12 -4.40
CA GLU A 219 -18.48 -20.45 -5.02
C GLU A 219 -18.91 -19.38 -6.04
N GLU A 220 -19.96 -19.65 -6.82
CA GLU A 220 -20.43 -18.70 -7.84
C GLU A 220 -21.16 -17.52 -7.20
N ALA A 221 -21.98 -17.78 -6.17
CA ALA A 221 -22.59 -16.70 -5.40
C ALA A 221 -21.53 -15.86 -4.67
N ALA A 222 -20.44 -16.46 -4.19
CA ALA A 222 -19.34 -15.73 -3.57
C ALA A 222 -18.58 -14.85 -4.58
N ARG A 223 -18.40 -15.31 -5.83
CA ARG A 223 -17.88 -14.47 -6.92
C ARG A 223 -18.81 -13.31 -7.22
N GLU A 224 -20.10 -13.57 -7.37
CA GLU A 224 -21.07 -12.53 -7.71
C GLU A 224 -21.20 -11.48 -6.60
N ALA A 225 -21.22 -11.89 -5.33
CA ALA A 225 -21.27 -10.98 -4.20
C ALA A 225 -20.05 -10.03 -4.16
N VAL A 226 -18.84 -10.55 -4.38
CA VAL A 226 -17.63 -9.70 -4.51
C VAL A 226 -17.73 -8.76 -5.71
N ARG A 227 -18.18 -9.28 -6.86
CA ARG A 227 -18.35 -8.49 -8.09
C ARG A 227 -19.26 -7.29 -7.86
N GLN A 228 -20.40 -7.50 -7.19
CA GLN A 228 -21.34 -6.45 -6.85
C GLN A 228 -20.72 -5.45 -5.86
N HIS A 229 -20.11 -5.94 -4.78
CA HIS A 229 -19.48 -5.10 -3.76
C HIS A 229 -18.38 -4.18 -4.33
N LEU A 230 -17.38 -4.75 -5.00
CA LEU A 230 -16.28 -3.98 -5.59
C LEU A 230 -16.74 -3.16 -6.80
N GLY A 231 -17.70 -3.67 -7.58
CA GLY A 231 -18.31 -2.94 -8.70
C GLY A 231 -19.08 -1.70 -8.26
N ASN A 232 -19.80 -1.77 -7.14
CA ASN A 232 -20.49 -0.61 -6.56
C ASN A 232 -19.48 0.42 -6.04
N SER A 233 -18.39 -0.03 -5.41
CA SER A 233 -17.26 0.85 -5.03
C SER A 233 -16.65 1.53 -6.26
N LEU A 234 -16.40 0.79 -7.34
CA LEU A 234 -15.82 1.32 -8.58
C LEU A 234 -16.74 2.36 -9.23
N LYS A 235 -18.05 2.12 -9.29
CA LYS A 235 -19.04 3.07 -9.82
C LYS A 235 -19.01 4.39 -9.04
N ARG A 236 -18.94 4.33 -7.71
CA ARG A 236 -18.84 5.52 -6.84
C ARG A 236 -17.58 6.32 -7.14
N HIS A 237 -16.41 5.67 -7.22
CA HIS A 237 -15.15 6.35 -7.52
C HIS A 237 -15.13 6.98 -8.92
N LYS A 238 -15.65 6.28 -9.94
CA LYS A 238 -15.80 6.83 -11.28
C LYS A 238 -16.74 8.04 -11.31
N ALA A 239 -17.78 8.08 -10.48
CA ALA A 239 -18.64 9.24 -10.34
C ALA A 239 -17.93 10.43 -9.67
N LEU A 240 -17.11 10.18 -8.65
CA LEU A 240 -16.29 11.20 -7.98
C LEU A 240 -15.24 11.79 -8.94
N ALA A 241 -14.54 10.95 -9.72
CA ALA A 241 -13.58 11.40 -10.72
C ALA A 241 -14.22 12.38 -11.74
N ARG A 242 -15.44 12.05 -12.22
CA ARG A 242 -16.19 12.93 -13.13
C ARG A 242 -16.55 14.28 -12.49
N LYS A 243 -16.92 14.28 -11.20
CA LYS A 243 -17.19 15.52 -10.46
C LYS A 243 -15.92 16.36 -10.29
N ALA A 244 -14.78 15.72 -10.00
CA ALA A 244 -13.50 16.39 -9.82
C ALA A 244 -12.98 17.06 -11.11
N ILE A 245 -13.23 16.46 -12.28
CA ILE A 245 -12.88 17.04 -13.59
C ILE A 245 -13.79 18.22 -13.98
N ALA A 246 -15.00 18.28 -13.43
CA ALA A 246 -15.99 19.31 -13.74
C ALA A 246 -15.86 20.59 -12.90
N GLN A 247 -14.93 20.61 -11.92
CA GLN A 247 -14.60 21.75 -11.06
C GLN A 247 -13.30 22.43 -11.53
#